data_AF-B3C9Z6-F1
#
_entry.id   AF-B3C9Z6-F1
#
_cell.length_a   1.000
_cell.length_b   1.000
_cell.length_c   1.000
_cell.angle_alpha   90.00
_cell.angle_beta   90.00
_cell.angle_gamma   90.00
#
_symmetry.space_group_name_H-M   'P 1'
#
loop_
_entity.id
_entity.type
_entity.pdbx_description
1 polymer ?
#
loop_
_entity_poly.entity_id
_entity_poly.type
_entity_poly.pdbx_seq_one_letter_code
_entity_poly.pdbx_strand_id
1 'polypeptide(L)' 'MNRITNPFLVYGYAGPDYFCDRKEDTQKLISALRNGRNITLMSPRRMGKTGLIKNAT' A
#
# COMPACT_ATOMS: atom_id res chain seq x y z
N MET A 1 1.65 21.61 6.12
CA MET A 1 1.95 20.23 6.58
C MET A 1 1.25 20.04 7.91
N ASN A 2 0.19 19.24 7.95
CA ASN A 2 -0.47 18.94 9.22
C ASN A 2 0.35 17.84 9.91
N ARG A 3 1.09 18.18 10.96
CA ARG A 3 1.85 17.18 11.73
C ARG A 3 0.86 16.19 12.33
N ILE A 4 1.00 14.92 11.98
CA ILE A 4 0.26 13.84 12.62
C ILE A 4 0.75 13.76 14.07
N THR A 5 -0.09 14.21 14.99
CA THR A 5 0.20 14.28 16.43
C THR A 5 0.10 12.92 17.11
N ASN A 6 -0.64 11.98 16.50
CA ASN A 6 -0.82 10.63 17.02
C ASN A 6 -0.15 9.60 16.09
N PRO A 7 0.86 8.84 16.56
CA PRO A 7 1.51 7.81 15.75
C PRO A 7 0.58 6.63 15.41
N PHE A 8 -0.55 6.46 16.11
CA PHE A 8 -1.56 5.44 15.86
C PHE A 8 -2.72 6.03 15.06
N LEU A 9 -2.59 5.98 13.74
CA LEU A 9 -3.62 6.41 12.82
C LEU A 9 -4.84 5.48 12.90
N VAL A 10 -5.92 5.98 13.49
CA VAL A 10 -7.19 5.23 13.62
C VAL A 10 -7.99 5.25 12.30
N TYR A 11 -7.71 6.21 11.41
CA TYR A 11 -8.41 6.37 10.13
C TYR A 11 -7.50 6.89 9.01
N GLY A 12 -7.73 6.38 7.79
CA GLY A 12 -7.16 6.92 6.56
C GLY A 12 -5.74 6.44 6.23
N TYR A 13 -5.38 6.61 4.95
CA TYR A 13 -4.00 6.44 4.48
C TYR A 13 -3.26 7.76 4.60
N ALA A 14 -2.30 7.84 5.52
CA ALA A 14 -1.60 9.09 5.85
C ALA A 14 -0.34 9.35 5.01
N GLY A 15 0.15 8.34 4.29
CA GLY A 15 1.33 8.46 3.44
C GLY A 15 2.14 7.16 3.36
N PRO A 16 3.15 7.11 2.46
CA PRO A 16 4.04 5.98 2.29
C PRO A 16 4.82 5.65 3.57
N ASP A 17 5.23 6.67 4.33
CA ASP A 17 5.99 6.52 5.58
C ASP A 17 5.21 5.79 6.69
N TYR A 18 3.87 5.75 6.57
CA TYR A 18 2.98 5.06 7.49
C TYR A 18 2.46 3.72 6.95
N PHE A 19 2.91 3.31 5.76
CA PHE A 19 2.58 2.02 5.18
C PHE A 19 3.63 0.98 5.58
N CYS A 20 3.35 0.26 6.66
CA CYS A 20 4.27 -0.73 7.20
C CYS A 20 4.26 -2.04 6.38
N ASP A 21 5.42 -2.69 6.35
CA ASP A 21 5.65 -4.02 5.77
C ASP A 21 5.26 -4.12 4.28
N ARG A 22 4.88 -5.31 3.78
CA ARG A 22 4.42 -5.53 2.40
C ARG A 22 5.45 -5.25 1.29
N LYS A 23 6.75 -5.20 1.60
CA LYS A 23 7.82 -5.00 0.60
C LYS A 23 7.79 -6.06 -0.49
N GLU A 24 7.66 -7.33 -0.13
CA GLU A 24 7.61 -8.44 -1.09
C GLU A 24 6.36 -8.41 -1.98
N ASP A 25 5.19 -8.14 -1.39
CA ASP A 25 3.92 -8.00 -2.13
C ASP A 25 4.03 -6.87 -3.17
N THR A 26 4.64 -5.75 -2.76
CA THR A 26 4.87 -4.59 -3.63
C THR A 26 5.82 -4.95 -4.77
N GLN A 27 6.92 -5.65 -4.49
CA GLN A 27 7.86 -6.11 -5.53
C GLN A 27 7.21 -7.08 -6.53
N LYS A 28 6.40 -8.03 -6.05
CA LYS A 28 5.64 -8.96 -6.91
C LYS A 28 4.66 -8.20 -7.80
N LEU A 29 3.95 -7.22 -7.24
CA LEU A 29 3.01 -6.37 -7.97
C LEU A 29 3.74 -5.56 -9.05
N ILE A 30 4.81 -4.84 -8.71
CA ILE A 30 5.61 -4.05 -9.65
C ILE A 30 6.19 -4.94 -10.77
N SER A 31 6.76 -6.10 -10.41
CA SER A 31 7.31 -7.04 -11.39
C SER A 31 6.25 -7.52 -12.37
N ALA A 32 5.06 -7.89 -11.89
CA ALA A 32 3.99 -8.34 -12.77
C ALA A 32 3.45 -7.21 -13.67
N LEU A 33 3.33 -5.98 -13.15
CA LEU A 33 2.94 -4.80 -13.94
C LEU A 33 3.97 -4.44 -15.03
N ARG A 34 5.27 -4.45 -14.70
CA ARG A 34 6.35 -4.20 -15.68
C ARG A 34 6.39 -5.23 -16.80
N ASN A 35 5.91 -6.45 -16.53
CA ASN A 35 5.80 -7.52 -17.50
C ASN A 35 4.46 -7.52 -18.28
N GLY A 36 3.64 -6.46 -18.15
CA GLY A 36 2.38 -6.32 -18.87
C GLY A 36 1.28 -7.30 -18.45
N ARG A 37 1.39 -7.89 -17.25
CA ARG A 37 0.39 -8.86 -16.75
C ARG A 37 -0.79 -8.10 -16.15
N ASN A 38 -2.00 -8.61 -16.43
CA ASN A 38 -3.21 -8.20 -15.71
C ASN A 38 -3.28 -8.95 -14.37
N ILE A 39 -3.52 -8.23 -13.28
CA ILE A 39 -3.44 -8.76 -11.92
C ILE A 39 -4.66 -8.30 -11.13
N THR A 40 -5.23 -9.20 -10.33
CA THR A 40 -6.31 -8.88 -9.39
C THR A 40 -5.79 -8.91 -7.96
N LEU A 41 -5.94 -7.80 -7.23
CA LEU A 41 -5.55 -7.71 -5.82
C LEU A 41 -6.73 -8.03 -4.90
N MET A 42 -6.69 -9.20 -4.26
CA MET A 42 -7.77 -9.72 -3.39
C MET A 42 -7.31 -9.90 -1.94
N SER A 43 -8.10 -9.39 -1.00
CA SER A 43 -7.90 -9.56 0.46
C SER A 43 -9.12 -9.04 1.22
N PRO A 44 -9.29 -9.37 2.52
CA PRO A 44 -10.36 -8.82 3.36
C PRO A 44 -10.44 -7.27 3.41
N ARG A 45 -11.56 -6.73 3.89
CA ARG A 45 -11.77 -5.27 4.03
C ARG A 45 -10.72 -4.68 4.98
N ARG A 46 -10.22 -3.47 4.68
CA ARG A 46 -9.20 -2.74 5.47
C ARG A 46 -7.80 -3.37 5.53
N MET A 47 -7.49 -4.39 4.72
CA MET A 47 -6.14 -4.99 4.64
C MET A 47 -5.07 -4.15 3.91
N GLY A 48 -5.34 -2.88 3.61
CA GLY A 48 -4.35 -1.98 2.99
C GLY A 48 -4.18 -2.10 1.47
N LYS A 49 -5.10 -2.71 0.73
CA LYS A 49 -5.02 -2.83 -0.75
C LYS A 49 -4.78 -1.49 -1.47
N THR A 50 -5.54 -0.46 -1.09
CA THR A 50 -5.40 0.89 -1.66
C THR A 50 -4.05 1.51 -1.30
N GLY A 51 -3.55 1.26 -0.08
CA GLY A 51 -2.21 1.69 0.32
C GLY A 51 -1.13 0.98 -0.51
N LEU A 52 -1.27 -0.32 -0.75
CA LEU A 52 -0.33 -1.09 -1.55
C LEU A 52 -0.21 -0.54 -2.98
N ILE A 53 -1.33 -0.22 -3.64
CA ILE A 53 -1.34 0.35 -4.99
C ILE A 53 -0.65 1.73 -5.01
N LYS A 54 -0.90 2.58 -4.00
CA LYS A 54 -0.27 3.90 -3.91
C LYS A 54 1.24 3.86 -3.67
N ASN A 55 1.76 2.73 -3.19
CA ASN A 55 3.20 2.53 -2.95
C ASN A 55 3.89 1.70 -4.05
N ALA A 56 3.14 1.15 -5.01
CA ALA A 56 3.68 0.36 -6.10
C ALA A 56 4.20 1.26 -7.24
N THR A 57 5.32 1.94 -6.98
CA THR A 57 5.97 2.87 -7.92
C THR A 57 7.11 2.19 -8.66
#